data_AF-A0A8J5P8Z6-F1
#
_entry.id   AF-A0A8J5P8Z6-F1
#
_cell.length_a   1.000
_cell.length_b   1.000
_cell.length_c   1.000
_cell.angle_alpha   90.00
_cell.angle_beta   90.00
_cell.angle_gamma   90.00
#
_symmetry.space_group_name_H-M   'P 1'
#
loop_
_entity.id
_entity.type
_entity.pdbx_description
1 polymer ?
#
loop_
_entity_poly.entity_id
_entity_poly.type
_entity_poly.pdbx_seq_one_letter_code
_entity_poly.pdbx_strand_id
1 'polypeptide(L)'
;MLLKIVVSITAAVAVTATAIDKPVGVAGCKWSGTAPYCAGECEPGWTERGRSQCGDGNCCWTGSKALCCEDEDAVQDLVKEQDKIGVAGCQWSGTAPYCAGECEPGWTERGRSQCGDGNCCWTGSKALCCEDESANQDL
;
A
#
# COMPACT_ATOMS: atom_id res chain seq x y z
N MET A 1 58.85 38.67 -17.56
CA MET A 1 57.46 38.37 -17.17
C MET A 1 56.73 37.84 -18.39
N LEU A 2 56.30 36.58 -18.40
CA LEU A 2 55.29 36.07 -19.35
C LEU A 2 54.69 34.77 -18.76
N LEU A 3 53.63 35.03 -17.99
CA LEU A 3 52.42 34.26 -17.73
C LEU A 3 52.44 32.74 -17.93
N LYS A 4 52.48 32.01 -16.80
CA LYS A 4 51.94 30.64 -16.70
C LYS A 4 50.43 30.75 -16.50
N ILE A 5 49.62 30.45 -17.51
CA ILE A 5 48.18 30.21 -17.31
C ILE A 5 47.96 28.71 -17.36
N VAL A 6 47.90 28.12 -16.17
CA VAL A 6 47.45 26.75 -15.94
C VAL A 6 45.94 26.70 -16.19
N VAL A 7 45.54 25.85 -17.13
CA VAL A 7 44.14 25.56 -17.46
C VAL A 7 43.56 24.69 -16.36
N SER A 8 42.76 25.29 -15.47
CA SER A 8 42.00 24.57 -14.45
C SER A 8 40.56 24.40 -14.96
N ILE A 9 40.33 23.33 -15.73
CA ILE A 9 38.96 22.89 -16.05
C ILE A 9 38.45 22.14 -14.82
N THR A 10 37.79 22.86 -13.91
CA THR A 10 36.97 22.21 -12.88
C THR A 10 35.76 21.62 -13.57
N ALA A 11 35.79 20.31 -13.81
CA ALA A 11 34.64 19.55 -14.26
C ALA A 11 33.51 19.72 -13.24
N ALA A 12 32.47 20.46 -13.62
CA ALA A 12 31.22 20.49 -12.87
C ALA A 12 30.56 19.11 -13.02
N VAL A 13 30.62 18.30 -11.97
CA VAL A 13 29.82 17.08 -11.87
C VAL A 13 28.37 17.53 -11.76
N ALA A 14 27.62 17.41 -12.85
CA ALA A 14 26.18 17.57 -12.84
C ALA A 14 25.60 16.39 -12.05
N VAL A 15 25.34 16.61 -10.76
CA VAL A 15 24.52 15.72 -9.95
C VAL A 15 23.11 15.80 -10.54
N THR A 16 22.74 14.82 -11.36
CA THR A 16 21.34 14.63 -11.73
C THR A 16 20.61 14.25 -10.45
N ALA A 17 19.95 15.23 -9.84
CA ALA A 17 19.03 14.98 -8.75
C ALA A 17 17.97 14.00 -9.26
N THR A 18 18.05 12.74 -8.84
CA THR A 18 16.92 11.83 -8.91
C THR A 18 15.89 12.40 -7.94
N ALA A 19 14.91 13.12 -8.47
CA ALA A 19 13.74 13.54 -7.72
C ALA A 19 12.97 12.28 -7.30
N ILE A 20 13.31 11.74 -6.14
CA ILE A 20 12.41 10.92 -5.35
C ILE A 20 11.83 11.83 -4.28
N ASP A 21 11.16 12.89 -4.71
CA ASP A 21 10.19 13.58 -3.87
C ASP A 21 8.87 12.84 -4.05
N LYS A 22 8.74 11.70 -3.37
CA LYS A 22 7.42 11.23 -2.97
C LYS A 22 7.06 12.09 -1.77
N PRO A 23 6.16 13.09 -1.89
CA PRO A 23 5.68 13.77 -0.71
C PRO A 23 5.07 12.70 0.21
N VAL A 24 5.39 12.79 1.49
CA VAL A 24 4.79 12.00 2.56
C VAL A 24 3.31 12.44 2.66
N GLY A 25 2.52 11.96 1.71
CA GLY A 25 1.08 11.88 1.84
C GLY A 25 0.80 10.75 2.81
N VAL A 26 -0.12 11.00 3.74
CA VAL A 26 -0.89 9.93 4.38
C VAL A 26 -1.22 8.90 3.30
N ALA A 27 -0.85 7.64 3.49
CA ALA A 27 -1.00 6.61 2.46
C ALA A 27 -2.37 6.71 1.80
N GLY A 28 -2.42 6.92 0.47
CA GLY A 28 -3.66 7.12 -0.27
C GLY A 28 -4.06 8.58 -0.57
N CYS A 29 -3.28 9.60 -0.21
CA CYS A 29 -3.60 11.01 -0.52
C CYS A 29 -2.55 11.71 -1.40
N LYS A 30 -2.99 12.50 -2.40
CA LYS A 30 -2.17 13.37 -3.26
C LYS A 30 -2.79 14.76 -3.42
N TRP A 31 -1.96 15.77 -3.61
CA TRP A 31 -2.43 17.10 -4.02
C TRP A 31 -2.56 17.18 -5.54
N SER A 32 -3.67 17.74 -6.02
CA SER A 32 -3.95 18.01 -7.43
C SER A 32 -4.00 19.50 -7.70
N GLY A 33 -3.41 19.92 -8.83
CA GLY A 33 -3.30 21.31 -9.27
C GLY A 33 -1.86 21.84 -9.22
N THR A 34 -1.45 22.60 -10.23
CA THR A 34 -0.06 23.05 -10.40
C THR A 34 0.02 24.57 -10.36
N ALA A 35 0.98 25.11 -9.59
CA ALA A 35 1.23 26.55 -9.55
C ALA A 35 1.83 27.04 -10.89
N PRO A 36 1.69 28.34 -11.24
CA PRO A 36 1.10 29.43 -10.44
C PRO A 36 -0.43 29.55 -10.55
N TYR A 37 -1.07 28.92 -11.53
CA TYR A 37 -2.52 28.99 -11.72
C TYR A 37 -3.13 27.61 -11.49
N CYS A 38 -3.75 27.41 -10.33
CA CYS A 38 -4.18 26.08 -9.90
C CYS A 38 -5.67 25.86 -10.16
N ALA A 39 -5.98 24.73 -10.78
CA ALA A 39 -7.34 24.19 -10.88
C ALA A 39 -7.33 22.76 -10.30
N GLY A 40 -7.16 22.67 -8.98
CA GLY A 40 -7.12 21.38 -8.30
C GLY A 40 -8.48 20.69 -8.34
N GLU A 41 -8.50 19.51 -8.94
CA GLU A 41 -9.67 18.62 -9.07
C GLU A 41 -9.24 17.18 -8.81
N CYS A 42 -10.13 16.41 -8.20
CA CYS A 42 -9.88 14.98 -7.95
C CYS A 42 -10.30 14.15 -9.15
N GLU A 43 -9.49 13.14 -9.45
CA GLU A 43 -9.80 12.14 -10.48
C GLU A 43 -10.98 11.27 -10.02
N PRO A 44 -11.71 10.64 -10.95
CA PRO A 44 -12.74 9.66 -10.59
C PRO A 44 -12.19 8.57 -9.66
N GLY A 45 -12.92 8.24 -8.59
CA GLY A 45 -12.48 7.30 -7.56
C GLY A 45 -11.62 7.92 -6.44
N TRP A 46 -11.41 9.24 -6.48
CA TRP A 46 -10.76 10.00 -5.41
C TRP A 46 -11.72 11.04 -4.83
N THR A 47 -11.68 11.21 -3.53
CA THR A 47 -12.51 12.17 -2.80
C THR A 47 -11.67 13.35 -2.34
N GLU A 48 -12.19 14.55 -2.58
CA GLU A 48 -11.60 15.79 -2.07
C GLU A 48 -11.77 15.87 -0.55
N ARG A 49 -10.64 15.90 0.18
CA ARG A 49 -10.60 16.02 1.65
C ARG A 49 -10.18 17.40 2.12
N GLY A 50 -9.72 18.26 1.21
CA GLY A 50 -9.36 19.62 1.54
C GLY A 50 -8.85 20.42 0.36
N ARG A 51 -8.60 21.70 0.59
CA ARG A 51 -8.00 22.62 -0.38
C ARG A 51 -6.93 23.48 0.26
N SER A 52 -5.91 23.84 -0.52
CA SER A 52 -4.82 24.70 -0.08
C SER A 52 -4.28 25.54 -1.23
N GLN A 53 -3.80 26.74 -0.92
CA GLN A 53 -3.07 27.57 -1.88
C GLN A 53 -1.72 26.95 -2.26
N CYS A 54 -1.08 26.24 -1.33
CA CYS A 54 0.26 25.71 -1.54
C CYS A 54 0.25 24.19 -1.72
N GLY A 55 -0.60 23.49 -0.98
CA GLY A 55 -0.65 22.02 -0.98
C GLY A 55 0.69 21.46 -0.50
N ASP A 56 1.30 20.63 -1.33
CA ASP A 56 2.60 19.98 -1.14
C ASP A 56 3.80 20.75 -1.73
N GLY A 57 3.58 21.93 -2.31
CA GLY A 57 4.65 22.65 -2.99
C GLY A 57 4.38 24.14 -3.20
N ASN A 58 4.84 24.66 -4.34
CA ASN A 58 4.76 26.09 -4.66
C ASN A 58 3.32 26.61 -4.61
N CYS A 59 3.12 27.81 -4.04
CA CYS A 59 1.80 28.40 -3.87
C CYS A 59 1.22 28.93 -5.19
N CYS A 60 -0.09 28.80 -5.33
CA CYS A 60 -0.85 29.37 -6.43
C CYS A 60 -0.95 30.90 -6.26
N TRP A 61 -0.85 31.64 -7.36
CA TRP A 61 -1.22 33.06 -7.42
C TRP A 61 -2.73 33.23 -7.51
N THR A 62 -3.38 32.35 -8.26
CA THR A 62 -4.85 32.25 -8.32
C THR A 62 -5.31 30.80 -8.34
N GLY A 63 -6.51 30.56 -7.83
CA GLY A 63 -7.09 29.23 -7.69
C GLY A 63 -6.63 28.51 -6.41
N SER A 64 -6.75 27.18 -6.38
CA SER A 64 -6.32 26.34 -5.25
C SER A 64 -5.99 24.93 -5.69
N LYS A 65 -5.17 24.24 -4.91
CA LYS A 65 -4.95 22.78 -5.04
C LYS A 65 -5.98 22.03 -4.22
N ALA A 66 -6.38 20.86 -4.69
CA ALA A 66 -7.26 19.93 -3.99
C ALA A 66 -6.44 18.81 -3.38
N LEU A 67 -6.65 18.49 -2.11
CA LEU A 67 -6.14 17.27 -1.50
C LEU A 67 -7.12 16.16 -1.83
N CYS A 68 -6.70 15.25 -2.70
CA CYS A 68 -7.47 14.13 -3.16
C CYS A 68 -6.96 12.89 -2.44
N CYS A 69 -7.86 12.18 -1.78
CA CYS A 69 -7.55 10.91 -1.16
C CYS A 69 -8.37 9.81 -1.82
N GLU A 70 -7.76 8.64 -1.98
CA GLU A 70 -8.50 7.41 -2.23
C GLU A 70 -9.50 7.25 -1.09
N ASP A 71 -10.73 6.87 -1.41
CA ASP A 71 -11.71 6.60 -0.37
C ASP A 71 -11.21 5.44 0.47
N GLU A 72 -11.23 5.56 1.80
CA GLU A 72 -10.83 4.46 2.68
C GLU A 72 -11.70 3.21 2.42
N ASP A 73 -12.91 3.38 1.88
CA ASP A 73 -13.76 2.28 1.39
C ASP A 73 -13.24 1.67 0.07
N ALA A 74 -12.67 2.47 -0.83
CA ALA A 74 -12.05 1.99 -2.07
C ALA A 74 -10.67 1.36 -1.83
N VAL A 75 -9.88 1.91 -0.90
CA VAL A 75 -8.65 1.30 -0.39
C VAL A 75 -8.98 0.04 0.40
N GLN A 76 -10.05 0.02 1.20
CA GLN A 76 -10.52 -1.22 1.81
C GLN A 76 -11.01 -2.22 0.78
N ASP A 77 -11.60 -1.85 -0.34
CA ASP A 77 -11.94 -2.82 -1.39
C ASP A 77 -10.68 -3.36 -2.13
N LEU A 78 -9.58 -2.59 -2.19
CA LEU A 78 -8.27 -3.06 -2.66
C LEU A 78 -7.46 -3.82 -1.60
N VAL A 79 -7.69 -3.56 -0.30
CA VAL A 79 -6.98 -4.16 0.86
C VAL A 79 -7.80 -5.27 1.53
N LYS A 80 -9.10 -5.42 1.21
CA LYS A 80 -9.94 -6.57 1.59
C LYS A 80 -9.42 -7.87 1.00
N GLU A 81 -8.54 -7.80 0.00
CA GLU A 81 -7.81 -8.96 -0.49
C GLU A 81 -6.58 -9.30 0.37
N GLN A 82 -6.09 -8.41 1.26
CA GLN A 82 -4.76 -8.59 1.83
C GLN A 82 -4.63 -8.54 3.35
N ASP A 83 -5.59 -8.04 4.15
CA ASP A 83 -5.31 -7.87 5.58
C ASP A 83 -6.37 -8.32 6.60
N LYS A 84 -7.24 -9.26 6.23
CA LYS A 84 -7.89 -10.16 7.20
C LYS A 84 -8.01 -11.58 6.64
N ILE A 85 -7.16 -12.48 7.12
CA ILE A 85 -7.49 -13.89 7.42
C ILE A 85 -8.08 -14.67 6.22
N GLY A 86 -7.20 -15.37 5.52
CA GLY A 86 -7.56 -16.33 4.48
C GLY A 86 -6.82 -16.00 3.20
N VAL A 87 -5.77 -16.76 2.89
CA VAL A 87 -5.48 -17.05 1.48
C VAL A 87 -6.83 -17.46 0.88
N ALA A 88 -7.28 -16.85 -0.23
CA ALA A 88 -8.60 -17.18 -0.79
C ALA A 88 -8.76 -18.71 -0.86
N GLY A 89 -9.85 -19.22 -0.28
CA GLY A 89 -10.06 -20.66 -0.11
C GLY A 89 -9.39 -21.29 1.12
N CYS A 90 -8.87 -20.54 2.10
CA CYS A 90 -8.23 -21.09 3.30
C CYS A 90 -8.85 -20.59 4.61
N GLN A 91 -8.98 -21.50 5.58
CA GLN A 91 -9.50 -21.22 6.93
C GLN A 91 -8.69 -21.96 8.00
N TRP A 92 -8.64 -21.39 9.22
CA TRP A 92 -8.05 -22.06 10.37
C TRP A 92 -9.07 -22.96 11.05
N SER A 93 -8.74 -24.26 11.19
CA SER A 93 -9.52 -25.24 11.93
C SER A 93 -8.93 -25.46 13.33
N GLY A 94 -9.80 -25.53 14.33
CA GLY A 94 -9.48 -25.79 15.74
C GLY A 94 -9.76 -24.59 16.66
N THR A 95 -10.34 -24.85 17.84
CA THR A 95 -10.82 -23.81 18.77
C THR A 95 -10.02 -23.80 20.07
N ALA A 96 -9.60 -22.62 20.53
CA ALA A 96 -8.90 -22.49 21.81
C ALA A 96 -9.88 -22.69 22.99
N PRO A 97 -9.42 -23.11 24.19
CA PRO A 97 -8.02 -23.27 24.61
C PRO A 97 -7.37 -24.63 24.26
N TYR A 98 -8.14 -25.63 23.86
CA TYR A 98 -7.63 -26.96 23.52
C TYR A 98 -7.93 -27.26 22.06
N CYS A 99 -6.91 -27.22 21.21
CA CYS A 99 -7.11 -27.25 19.76
C CYS A 99 -6.80 -28.62 19.16
N ALA A 100 -7.72 -29.13 18.35
CA ALA A 100 -7.52 -30.29 17.49
C ALA A 100 -7.80 -29.87 16.04
N GLY A 101 -6.92 -29.04 15.47
CA GLY A 101 -7.09 -28.56 14.10
C GLY A 101 -6.92 -29.68 13.08
N GLU A 102 -7.97 -29.92 12.30
CA GLU A 102 -8.06 -30.92 11.24
C GLU A 102 -8.81 -30.35 10.04
N CYS A 103 -8.39 -30.73 8.84
CA CYS A 103 -9.04 -30.29 7.60
C CYS A 103 -10.16 -31.23 7.20
N GLU A 104 -11.25 -30.66 6.68
CA GLU A 104 -12.36 -31.43 6.15
C GLU A 104 -11.97 -32.15 4.84
N PRO A 105 -12.67 -33.24 4.46
CA PRO A 105 -12.45 -33.87 3.17
C PRO A 105 -12.56 -32.87 2.01
N GLY A 106 -11.59 -32.88 1.11
CA GLY A 106 -11.49 -31.91 0.00
C GLY A 106 -10.67 -30.66 0.33
N TRP A 107 -10.17 -30.53 1.56
CA TRP A 107 -9.27 -29.46 1.98
C TRP A 107 -7.89 -30.02 2.30
N THR A 108 -6.86 -29.27 1.92
CA THR A 108 -5.45 -29.60 2.15
C THR A 108 -4.87 -28.75 3.27
N GLU A 109 -4.22 -29.39 4.23
CA GLU A 109 -3.49 -28.68 5.29
C GLU A 109 -2.23 -28.02 4.72
N ARG A 110 -2.13 -26.69 4.86
CA ARG A 110 -0.98 -25.89 4.40
C ARG A 110 -0.11 -25.37 5.53
N GLY A 111 -0.57 -25.50 6.78
CA GLY A 111 0.23 -25.08 7.93
C GLY A 111 -0.45 -25.39 9.25
N ARG A 112 0.30 -25.15 10.34
CA ARG A 112 -0.20 -25.26 11.72
C ARG A 112 0.27 -24.08 12.54
N SER A 113 -0.57 -23.64 13.48
CA SER A 113 -0.26 -22.53 14.39
C SER A 113 -0.92 -22.77 15.74
N GLN A 114 -0.28 -22.26 16.80
CA GLN A 114 -0.88 -22.25 18.13
C GLN A 114 -2.04 -21.26 18.23
N CYS A 115 -2.09 -20.23 17.40
CA CYS A 115 -3.10 -19.17 17.50
C CYS A 115 -3.97 -19.08 16.25
N GLY A 116 -3.43 -19.43 15.08
CA GLY A 116 -4.11 -19.29 13.80
C GLY A 116 -4.61 -17.87 13.58
N ASP A 117 -5.92 -17.73 13.42
CA ASP A 117 -6.67 -16.49 13.21
C ASP A 117 -7.26 -15.86 14.49
N GLY A 118 -6.99 -16.44 15.66
CA GLY A 118 -7.64 -15.99 16.89
C GLY A 118 -6.88 -16.38 18.14
N ASN A 119 -7.64 -16.73 19.19
CA ASN A 119 -7.08 -17.06 20.49
C ASN A 119 -6.13 -18.27 20.43
N CYS A 120 -5.04 -18.19 21.18
CA CYS A 120 -4.03 -19.22 21.25
C CYS A 120 -4.48 -20.43 22.08
N CYS A 121 -4.09 -21.61 21.60
CA CYS A 121 -4.27 -22.87 22.28
C CYS A 121 -3.30 -22.97 23.47
N TRP A 122 -3.77 -23.50 24.59
CA TRP A 122 -2.93 -23.95 25.71
C TRP A 122 -2.29 -25.29 25.39
N THR A 123 -3.04 -26.18 24.73
CA THR A 123 -2.51 -27.43 24.18
C THR A 123 -3.11 -27.74 22.81
N GLY A 124 -2.37 -28.51 22.01
CA GLY A 124 -2.73 -28.84 20.63
C GLY A 124 -2.27 -27.78 19.63
N SER A 125 -2.90 -27.71 18.45
CA SER A 125 -2.64 -26.68 17.44
C SER A 125 -3.83 -26.53 16.50
N LYS A 126 -3.95 -25.35 15.87
CA LYS A 126 -4.87 -25.12 14.75
C LYS A 126 -4.21 -25.51 13.44
N ALA A 127 -4.99 -25.99 12.48
CA ALA A 127 -4.55 -26.31 11.13
C ALA A 127 -5.06 -25.25 10.15
N LEU A 128 -4.20 -24.75 9.27
CA LEU A 128 -4.60 -23.92 8.15
C LEU A 128 -4.99 -24.84 7.02
N CYS A 129 -6.28 -24.89 6.72
CA CYS A 129 -6.88 -25.74 5.70
C CYS A 129 -7.22 -24.90 4.49
N CYS A 130 -6.85 -25.37 3.30
CA CYS A 130 -7.10 -24.68 2.04
C CYS A 130 -7.83 -25.59 1.05
N GLU A 131 -8.80 -25.05 0.32
CA GLU A 131 -9.34 -25.67 -0.89
C GLU A 131 -8.21 -25.75 -1.93
N ASP A 132 -8.06 -26.92 -2.56
CA ASP A 132 -7.20 -27.00 -3.72
C ASP A 132 -7.97 -26.44 -4.93
N GLU A 133 -7.53 -25.31 -5.48
CA GLU A 133 -8.15 -24.66 -6.66
C GLU A 133 -8.22 -25.59 -7.90
N SER A 134 -7.57 -26.76 -7.86
CA SER A 134 -7.69 -27.82 -8.86
C SER A 134 -9.01 -28.60 -8.85
N ALA A 135 -9.94 -28.33 -7.92
CA ALA A 135 -11.28 -28.95 -7.93
C ALA A 135 -12.33 -28.17 -8.75
N ASN A 136 -12.00 -26.96 -9.24
CA ASN A 136 -12.94 -26.07 -9.92
C ASN A 136 -12.50 -25.68 -11.35
N GLN A 137 -11.77 -26.58 -12.03
CA GLN A 137 -11.37 -26.42 -13.43
C GLN A 137 -12.06 -27.41 -14.41
N ASP A 138 -13.06 -28.16 -13.96
CA ASP A 138 -13.79 -29.15 -14.77
C ASP A 138 -15.32 -28.96 -14.78
N LEU A 139 -15.79 -27.73 -15.04
CA LEU A 139 -17.19 -27.48 -15.49
C LEU A 139 -17.26 -26.46 -16.62
#